data_AF-A0A7Y2A544-F1
#
_entry.id   AF-A0A7Y2A544-F1
#
_cell.length_a   1.000
_cell.length_b   1.000
_cell.length_c   1.000
_cell.angle_alpha   90.00
_cell.angle_beta   90.00
_cell.angle_gamma   90.00
#
_symmetry.space_group_name_H-M   'P 1'
#
loop_
_entity.id
_entity.type
_entity.pdbx_description
1 polymer ?
#
loop_
_entity_poly.entity_id
_entity_poly.type
_entity_poly.pdbx_seq_one_letter_code
_entity_poly.pdbx_strand_id
1 'polypeptide(L)'
;MHRIPNVLASLRIALAPVVVALALGDAPASLTAGLFAIAAATDFFDGYLARRWEVTTVLGAFLDSTADKLLVTGSLLALIALDRVSVWAALVIVMREFIVMALRGLTAVEGTVVPPSILGKVKAASQFVAIFLAFLRLGEPIGGLFVDEWAMWLAVVITVVSGWGYLRAFFSHLQRASSRA
;
A
#
# COMPACT_ATOMS: atom_id res chain seq x y z
N MET A 1 -20.55 -14.35 13.11
CA MET A 1 -20.16 -12.97 12.72
C MET A 1 -18.65 -12.79 12.48
N HIS A 2 -17.88 -13.84 12.18
CA HIS A 2 -16.41 -13.76 11.94
C HIS A 2 -16.02 -13.52 10.47
N ARG A 3 -16.96 -13.11 9.60
CA ARG A 3 -16.78 -13.16 8.12
C ARG A 3 -16.57 -11.80 7.46
N ILE A 4 -16.88 -10.70 8.13
CA ILE A 4 -16.91 -9.37 7.49
C ILE A 4 -15.50 -8.91 7.04
N PRO A 5 -14.45 -8.99 7.89
CA PRO A 5 -13.10 -8.60 7.46
C PRO A 5 -12.57 -9.46 6.31
N ASN A 6 -12.89 -10.76 6.31
CA ASN A 6 -12.47 -11.68 5.26
C ASN A 6 -13.16 -11.37 3.93
N VAL A 7 -14.43 -10.93 3.96
CA VAL A 7 -15.20 -10.59 2.76
C VAL A 7 -14.66 -9.33 2.10
N LEU A 8 -14.34 -8.30 2.88
CA LEU A 8 -13.82 -7.04 2.36
C LEU A 8 -12.39 -7.18 1.79
N ALA A 9 -11.51 -7.92 2.47
CA ALA A 9 -10.20 -8.28 1.91
C ALA A 9 -10.32 -9.11 0.62
N SER A 10 -11.21 -10.10 0.58
CA SER A 10 -11.46 -10.91 -0.63
C SER A 10 -12.04 -10.07 -1.77
N LEU A 11 -12.93 -9.13 -1.46
CA LEU A 11 -13.47 -8.18 -2.42
C LEU A 11 -12.34 -7.32 -3.00
N ARG A 12 -11.42 -6.82 -2.16
CA ARG A 12 -10.26 -6.03 -2.63
C ARG A 12 -9.35 -6.83 -3.55
N ILE A 13 -9.10 -8.11 -3.25
CA ILE A 13 -8.36 -9.02 -4.13
C ILE A 13 -9.05 -9.15 -5.49
N ALA A 14 -10.38 -9.25 -5.51
CA ALA A 14 -11.15 -9.30 -6.76
C ALA A 14 -11.21 -7.94 -7.48
N LEU A 15 -11.26 -6.83 -6.76
CA LEU A 15 -11.31 -5.48 -7.32
C LEU A 15 -9.97 -5.03 -7.92
N ALA A 16 -8.84 -5.47 -7.37
CA ALA A 16 -7.51 -5.11 -7.88
C ALA A 16 -7.33 -5.40 -9.39
N PRO A 17 -7.58 -6.63 -9.91
CA PRO A 17 -7.50 -6.88 -11.34
C PRO A 17 -8.58 -6.15 -12.15
N VAL A 18 -9.75 -5.87 -11.57
CA VAL A 18 -10.80 -5.09 -12.24
C VAL A 18 -10.35 -3.64 -12.43
N VAL A 19 -9.73 -3.01 -11.42
CA VAL A 19 -9.15 -1.67 -11.54
C VAL A 19 -8.10 -1.63 -12.66
N VAL A 20 -7.23 -2.65 -12.73
CA VAL A 20 -6.23 -2.77 -13.80
C VAL A 20 -6.89 -2.95 -15.17
N ALA A 21 -7.89 -3.83 -15.27
CA ALA A 21 -8.60 -4.07 -16.53
C ALA A 21 -9.33 -2.81 -17.03
N LEU A 22 -9.96 -2.05 -16.13
CA LEU A 22 -10.59 -0.77 -16.49
C LEU A 22 -9.55 0.27 -16.91
N ALA A 23 -8.43 0.36 -16.20
CA ALA A 23 -7.36 1.29 -16.53
C ALA A 23 -6.79 1.05 -17.93
N LEU A 24 -6.66 -0.23 -18.34
CA LEU A 24 -6.09 -0.61 -19.63
C LEU A 24 -7.12 -0.79 -20.75
N GLY A 25 -8.41 -0.83 -20.42
CA GLY A 25 -9.51 -1.16 -21.33
C GLY A 25 -10.35 0.03 -21.78
N ASP A 26 -9.73 1.21 -21.93
CA ASP A 26 -10.37 2.47 -22.37
C ASP A 26 -11.54 2.95 -21.49
N ALA A 27 -11.66 2.47 -20.26
CA ALA A 27 -12.69 2.96 -19.34
C ALA A 27 -12.44 4.43 -18.97
N PRO A 28 -13.48 5.22 -18.65
CA PRO A 28 -13.31 6.58 -18.20
C PRO A 28 -12.38 6.66 -16.97
N ALA A 29 -11.42 7.59 -17.00
CA ALA A 29 -10.47 7.80 -15.92
C ALA A 29 -11.15 7.99 -14.54
N SER A 30 -12.30 8.67 -14.53
CA SER A 30 -13.12 8.87 -13.32
C SER A 30 -13.69 7.58 -12.75
N LEU A 31 -14.07 6.62 -13.60
CA LEU A 31 -14.57 5.32 -13.18
C LEU A 31 -13.44 4.48 -12.57
N THR A 32 -12.29 4.42 -13.24
CA THR A 32 -11.11 3.69 -12.74
C THR A 32 -10.62 4.27 -11.41
N ALA A 33 -10.48 5.59 -11.32
CA ALA A 33 -10.08 6.28 -10.10
C ALA A 33 -11.12 6.11 -8.97
N GLY A 34 -12.41 6.18 -9.29
CA GLY A 34 -13.49 5.96 -8.33
C GLY A 34 -13.49 4.53 -7.77
N LEU A 35 -13.31 3.53 -8.63
CA LEU A 35 -13.21 2.14 -8.19
C LEU A 35 -11.96 1.89 -7.35
N PHE A 36 -10.82 2.46 -7.75
CA PHE A 36 -9.60 2.42 -6.94
C PHE A 36 -9.83 3.06 -5.56
N ALA A 37 -10.47 4.23 -5.50
CA ALA A 37 -10.76 4.91 -4.25
C ALA A 37 -11.69 4.09 -3.33
N ILE A 38 -12.70 3.42 -3.89
CA ILE A 38 -13.57 2.50 -3.14
C ILE A 38 -12.75 1.32 -2.60
N ALA A 39 -11.93 0.69 -3.45
CA ALA A 39 -11.08 -0.43 -3.04
C ALA A 39 -10.10 -0.03 -1.92
N ALA A 40 -9.45 1.13 -2.05
CA ALA A 40 -8.55 1.66 -1.03
C ALA A 40 -9.28 2.07 0.26
N ALA A 41 -10.49 2.64 0.15
CA ALA A 41 -11.28 2.99 1.33
C ALA A 41 -11.72 1.75 2.12
N THR A 42 -12.04 0.63 1.44
CA THR A 42 -12.42 -0.61 2.15
C THR A 42 -11.31 -1.15 3.06
N ASP A 43 -10.03 -0.89 2.74
CA ASP A 43 -8.87 -1.22 3.59
C ASP A 43 -8.90 -0.48 4.93
N PHE A 44 -9.18 0.82 4.87
CA PHE A 44 -9.28 1.64 6.08
C PHE A 44 -10.43 1.18 6.98
N PHE A 45 -11.58 0.86 6.38
CA PHE A 45 -12.74 0.38 7.12
C PHE A 45 -12.51 -1.02 7.74
N ASP A 46 -11.85 -1.93 7.03
CA ASP A 46 -11.45 -3.24 7.57
C ASP A 46 -10.59 -3.10 8.83
N GLY A 47 -9.55 -2.27 8.74
CA GLY A 47 -8.66 -2.03 9.87
C GLY A 47 -9.38 -1.39 11.07
N TYR A 48 -10.37 -0.53 10.84
CA TYR A 48 -11.18 0.06 11.91
C TYR A 48 -12.10 -0.99 12.56
N LEU A 49 -12.76 -1.81 11.75
CA LEU A 49 -13.74 -2.79 12.22
C LEU A 49 -13.07 -3.97 12.94
N ALA A 50 -11.93 -4.44 12.43
CA ALA A 50 -11.12 -5.47 13.06
C ALA A 50 -10.62 -5.06 14.45
N ARG A 51 -10.17 -3.80 14.62
CA ARG A 51 -9.77 -3.25 15.92
C ARG A 51 -10.94 -3.12 16.90
N ARG A 52 -12.14 -2.82 16.40
CA ARG A 52 -13.33 -2.65 17.23
C ARG A 52 -13.92 -3.98 17.72
N TRP A 53 -13.72 -5.06 16.96
CA TRP A 53 -14.34 -6.35 17.25
C TRP A 53 -13.40 -7.40 17.85
N GLU A 54 -12.10 -7.11 18.00
CA GLU A 54 -11.10 -8.04 18.56
C GLU A 54 -11.04 -9.42 17.89
N VAL A 55 -11.60 -9.55 16.69
CA VAL A 55 -11.67 -10.82 15.94
C VAL A 55 -10.75 -10.71 14.72
N THR A 56 -9.53 -11.21 14.86
CA THR A 56 -8.58 -11.36 13.76
C THR A 56 -8.19 -12.82 13.60
N THR A 57 -8.46 -13.41 12.44
CA THR A 57 -7.99 -14.76 12.10
C THR A 57 -6.65 -14.67 11.37
N VAL A 58 -5.79 -15.69 11.50
CA VAL A 58 -4.49 -15.76 10.80
C VAL A 58 -4.68 -15.65 9.28
N LEU A 59 -5.67 -16.38 8.74
CA LEU A 59 -6.00 -16.35 7.32
C LEU A 59 -6.49 -14.97 6.88
N GLY A 60 -7.36 -14.32 7.66
CA GLY A 60 -7.87 -12.99 7.35
C GLY A 60 -6.76 -11.94 7.32
N ALA A 61 -5.85 -11.97 8.30
CA ALA A 61 -4.70 -11.07 8.35
C ALA A 61 -3.74 -11.29 7.15
N PHE A 62 -3.54 -12.55 6.75
CA PHE A 62 -2.76 -12.87 5.55
C PHE A 62 -3.41 -12.31 4.27
N LEU A 63 -4.71 -12.58 4.08
CA LEU A 63 -5.47 -12.10 2.92
C LEU A 63 -5.48 -10.57 2.84
N ASP A 64 -5.71 -9.89 3.95
CA ASP A 64 -5.71 -8.42 4.02
C ASP A 64 -4.35 -7.84 3.61
N SER A 65 -3.26 -8.39 4.15
CA SER A 65 -1.90 -7.97 3.79
C SER A 65 -1.53 -8.24 2.32
N THR A 66 -2.17 -9.24 1.72
CA THR A 66 -1.98 -9.61 0.31
C THR A 66 -2.80 -8.70 -0.60
N ALA A 67 -4.05 -8.44 -0.21
CA ALA A 67 -5.00 -7.60 -0.95
C ALA A 67 -4.46 -6.17 -1.13
N ASP A 68 -3.90 -5.57 -0.08
CA ASP A 68 -3.28 -4.25 -0.13
C ASP A 68 -2.15 -4.18 -1.18
N LYS A 69 -1.23 -5.16 -1.15
CA LYS A 69 -0.10 -5.21 -2.09
C LYS A 69 -0.55 -5.45 -3.51
N LEU A 70 -1.56 -6.30 -3.73
CA LEU A 70 -2.12 -6.54 -5.06
C LEU A 70 -2.76 -5.27 -5.64
N LEU A 71 -3.56 -4.56 -4.85
CA LEU A 71 -4.21 -3.32 -5.28
C LEU A 71 -3.16 -2.26 -5.65
N VAL A 72 -2.19 -2.01 -4.76
CA VAL A 72 -1.10 -1.06 -5.00
C VAL A 72 -0.27 -1.44 -6.21
N THR A 73 0.25 -2.67 -6.23
CA THR A 73 1.22 -3.10 -7.24
C THR A 73 0.54 -3.17 -8.60
N GLY A 74 -0.66 -3.75 -8.67
CA GLY A 74 -1.45 -3.77 -9.89
C GLY A 74 -1.74 -2.37 -10.43
N SER A 75 -2.14 -1.44 -9.55
CA SER A 75 -2.41 -0.05 -9.95
C SER A 75 -1.15 0.65 -10.48
N LEU A 76 0.00 0.48 -9.82
CA LEU A 76 1.26 1.05 -10.29
C LEU A 76 1.70 0.46 -11.63
N LEU A 77 1.54 -0.84 -11.84
CA LEU A 77 1.85 -1.49 -13.11
C LEU A 77 0.94 -0.98 -14.24
N ALA A 78 -0.36 -0.82 -13.98
CA ALA A 78 -1.29 -0.23 -14.95
C ALA A 78 -0.88 1.21 -15.29
N LEU A 79 -0.51 2.01 -14.28
CA LEU A 79 -0.08 3.38 -14.49
C LEU A 79 1.27 3.51 -15.22
N ILE A 80 2.18 2.55 -15.05
CA ILE A 80 3.40 2.44 -15.88
C ILE A 80 3.00 2.19 -17.34
N ALA A 81 2.10 1.24 -17.58
CA ALA A 81 1.65 0.92 -18.94
C ALA A 81 0.93 2.10 -19.62
N LEU A 82 0.32 2.99 -18.83
CA LEU A 82 -0.30 4.24 -19.28
C LEU A 82 0.68 5.44 -19.37
N ASP A 83 1.98 5.22 -19.14
CA ASP A 83 3.03 6.26 -19.10
C ASP A 83 2.73 7.42 -18.12
N ARG A 84 2.15 7.08 -16.96
CA ARG A 84 1.79 8.04 -15.90
C ARG A 84 2.65 7.93 -14.66
N VAL A 85 3.41 6.85 -14.53
CA VAL A 85 4.28 6.61 -13.38
C VAL A 85 5.62 6.09 -13.86
N SER A 86 6.70 6.68 -13.35
CA SER A 86 8.06 6.20 -13.58
C SER A 86 8.24 4.78 -13.02
N VAL A 87 8.86 3.90 -13.81
CA VAL A 87 9.26 2.55 -13.38
C VAL A 87 10.10 2.60 -12.10
N TRP A 88 10.97 3.60 -11.94
CA TRP A 88 11.79 3.76 -10.75
C TRP A 88 10.96 4.10 -9.50
N ALA A 89 9.96 4.98 -9.64
CA ALA A 89 9.05 5.31 -8.54
C ALA A 89 8.27 4.07 -8.09
N ALA A 90 7.69 3.33 -9.03
CA ALA A 90 6.97 2.10 -8.75
C ALA A 90 7.87 1.03 -8.11
N LEU A 91 9.09 0.84 -8.64
CA LEU A 91 10.05 -0.13 -8.11
C LEU A 91 10.40 0.17 -6.66
N VAL A 92 10.72 1.42 -6.31
CA VAL A 92 11.04 1.82 -4.93
C VAL A 92 9.86 1.54 -3.99
N ILE A 93 8.64 1.88 -4.41
CA ILE A 93 7.44 1.66 -3.61
C ILE A 93 7.23 0.16 -3.37
N VAL A 94 7.20 -0.63 -4.43
CA VAL A 94 6.94 -2.07 -4.38
C VAL A 94 8.02 -2.78 -3.56
N MET A 95 9.30 -2.53 -3.84
CA MET A 95 10.42 -3.13 -3.11
C MET A 95 10.31 -2.85 -1.60
N ARG A 96 10.00 -1.61 -1.23
CA ARG A 96 9.83 -1.24 0.18
C ARG A 96 8.69 -2.01 0.83
N GLU A 97 7.53 -2.14 0.17
CA GLU A 97 6.39 -2.88 0.73
C GLU A 97 6.74 -4.34 1.04
N PHE A 98 7.47 -5.01 0.13
CA PHE A 98 7.93 -6.38 0.35
C PHE A 98 8.98 -6.48 1.45
N ILE A 99 9.97 -5.57 1.49
CA ILE A 99 10.99 -5.55 2.55
C ILE A 99 10.35 -5.38 3.94
N VAL A 100 9.47 -4.39 4.11
CA VAL A 100 8.82 -4.13 5.40
C VAL A 100 7.91 -5.29 5.80
N MET A 101 7.23 -5.92 4.84
CA MET A 101 6.45 -7.15 5.10
C MET A 101 7.35 -8.28 5.62
N ALA A 102 8.47 -8.54 4.96
CA ALA A 102 9.41 -9.59 5.36
C ALA A 102 9.99 -9.34 6.75
N LEU A 103 10.46 -8.11 7.02
CA LEU A 103 11.02 -7.74 8.32
C LEU A 103 10.01 -7.92 9.46
N ARG A 104 8.76 -7.47 9.26
CA ARG A 104 7.69 -7.64 10.25
C ARG A 104 7.33 -9.11 10.47
N GLY A 105 7.41 -9.92 9.42
CA GLY A 105 7.23 -11.37 9.50
C GLY A 105 8.29 -12.02 10.36
N LEU A 106 9.57 -11.68 10.13
CA LEU A 106 10.69 -12.22 10.91
C LEU A 106 10.59 -11.86 12.40
N THR A 107 10.33 -10.59 12.73
CA THR A 107 10.21 -10.18 14.14
C THR A 107 9.03 -10.85 14.83
N ALA A 108 7.92 -11.06 14.11
CA ALA A 108 6.74 -11.73 14.66
C ALA A 108 7.01 -13.19 15.04
N VAL A 109 7.85 -13.91 14.26
CA VAL A 109 8.29 -15.27 14.58
C VAL A 109 9.12 -15.31 15.86
N GLU A 110 9.93 -14.27 16.10
CA GLU A 110 10.73 -14.11 17.33
C GLU A 110 9.91 -13.64 18.55
N GLY A 111 8.59 -13.51 18.42
CA GLY A 111 7.70 -13.04 19.48
C GLY A 111 7.74 -11.53 19.71
N THR A 112 8.36 -10.77 18.79
CA THR A 112 8.50 -9.32 18.90
C THR A 112 7.60 -8.62 17.88
N VAL A 113 6.70 -7.77 18.36
CA VAL A 113 5.77 -7.04 17.50
C VAL A 113 6.31 -5.63 17.29
N VAL A 114 6.74 -5.33 16.06
CA VAL A 114 7.10 -3.96 15.69
C VAL A 114 5.82 -3.13 15.60
N PRO A 115 5.65 -2.08 16.45
CA PRO A 115 4.43 -1.30 16.48
C PRO A 115 4.23 -0.51 15.17
N PRO A 116 2.98 -0.21 14.78
CA PRO A 116 2.70 0.63 13.62
C PRO A 116 3.31 2.03 13.79
N SER A 117 4.06 2.51 12.78
CA SER A 117 4.65 3.85 12.80
C SER A 117 3.74 4.90 12.15
N ILE A 118 3.79 6.15 12.64
CA ILE A 118 3.08 7.28 12.02
C ILE A 118 3.56 7.47 10.58
N LEU A 119 4.86 7.36 10.33
CA LEU A 119 5.44 7.41 8.98
C LEU A 119 4.90 6.31 8.06
N GLY A 120 4.59 5.12 8.58
CA GLY A 120 3.91 4.06 7.83
C GLY A 120 2.51 4.46 7.38
N LYS A 121 1.73 5.12 8.25
CA LYS A 121 0.38 5.61 7.93
C LYS A 121 0.42 6.74 6.91
N VAL A 122 1.31 7.72 7.11
CA VAL A 122 1.47 8.86 6.19
C VAL A 122 1.90 8.38 4.81
N LYS A 123 2.83 7.41 4.74
CA LYS A 123 3.20 6.75 3.48
C LYS A 123 1.99 6.18 2.76
N ALA A 124 1.19 5.35 3.44
CA ALA A 124 0.06 4.68 2.82
C ALA A 124 -0.94 5.69 2.26
N ALA A 125 -1.29 6.71 3.06
CA ALA A 125 -2.17 7.80 2.62
C ALA A 125 -1.60 8.56 1.40
N SER A 126 -0.33 8.96 1.45
CA SER A 126 0.31 9.68 0.33
C SER A 126 0.32 8.86 -0.96
N GLN A 127 0.52 7.55 -0.84
CA GLN A 127 0.61 6.66 -1.97
C GLN A 127 -0.77 6.41 -2.61
N PHE A 128 -1.81 6.21 -1.81
CA PHE A 128 -3.17 6.10 -2.34
C PHE A 128 -3.61 7.40 -3.01
N VAL A 129 -3.29 8.56 -2.43
CA VAL A 129 -3.58 9.85 -3.06
C VAL A 129 -2.84 9.99 -4.39
N ALA A 130 -1.54 9.64 -4.43
CA ALA A 130 -0.75 9.72 -5.67
C ALA A 130 -1.31 8.81 -6.77
N ILE A 131 -1.65 7.56 -6.46
CA ILE A 131 -2.23 6.60 -7.42
C ILE A 131 -3.60 7.09 -7.91
N PHE A 132 -4.46 7.58 -7.00
CA PHE A 132 -5.77 8.12 -7.36
C PHE A 132 -5.65 9.31 -8.32
N LEU A 133 -4.75 10.26 -8.00
CA LEU A 133 -4.50 11.41 -8.86
C LEU A 133 -3.91 10.97 -10.21
N ALA A 134 -3.03 9.98 -10.25
CA ALA A 134 -2.44 9.47 -11.48
C ALA A 134 -3.48 8.81 -12.41
N PHE A 135 -4.49 8.12 -11.85
CA PHE A 135 -5.60 7.62 -12.64
C PHE A 135 -6.45 8.76 -13.24
N LEU A 136 -6.68 9.84 -12.49
CA LEU A 136 -7.44 10.99 -13.00
C LEU A 136 -6.65 11.87 -13.98
N ARG A 137 -5.35 12.07 -13.73
CA ARG A 137 -4.43 13.01 -14.40
C ARG A 137 -5.12 14.35 -14.71
N LEU A 138 -5.36 15.13 -13.66
CA LEU A 138 -6.11 16.38 -13.74
C LEU A 138 -5.20 17.58 -14.04
N GLY A 139 -5.75 18.53 -14.80
CA GLY A 139 -5.16 19.85 -15.00
C GLY A 139 -3.96 19.87 -15.95
N GLU A 140 -3.27 21.00 -15.96
CA GLU A 140 -2.07 21.23 -16.77
C GLU A 140 -0.79 21.02 -15.94
N PRO A 141 0.36 20.74 -16.58
CA PRO A 141 1.64 20.63 -15.90
C PRO A 141 2.01 21.91 -15.14
N ILE A 142 2.44 21.76 -13.88
CA ILE A 142 2.95 22.83 -13.03
C ILE A 142 4.45 22.61 -12.85
N GLY A 143 5.27 23.49 -13.41
CA GLY A 143 6.73 23.36 -13.35
C GLY A 143 7.27 22.16 -14.14
N GLY A 144 6.58 21.76 -15.21
CA GLY A 144 6.97 20.65 -16.09
C GLY A 144 6.47 19.28 -15.67
N LEU A 145 5.76 19.17 -14.54
CA LEU A 145 5.16 17.92 -14.04
C LEU A 145 3.69 18.12 -13.69
N PHE A 146 2.88 17.09 -13.86
CA PHE A 146 1.49 17.07 -13.41
C PHE A 146 1.40 16.91 -11.88
N VAL A 147 0.23 17.24 -11.32
CA VAL A 147 -0.03 17.16 -9.88
C VAL A 147 0.16 15.73 -9.35
N ASP A 148 -0.22 14.73 -10.12
CA ASP A 148 -0.02 13.32 -9.77
C ASP A 148 1.45 12.91 -9.75
N GLU A 149 2.26 13.43 -10.67
CA GLU A 149 3.70 13.16 -10.72
C GLU A 149 4.41 13.76 -9.49
N TRP A 150 4.04 14.99 -9.10
CA TRP A 150 4.51 15.60 -7.85
C TRP A 150 4.10 14.77 -6.62
N ALA A 151 2.83 14.34 -6.56
CA ALA A 151 2.32 13.51 -5.49
C ALA A 151 3.04 12.16 -5.43
N MET A 152 3.37 11.58 -6.59
CA MET A 152 4.10 10.30 -6.69
C MET A 152 5.52 10.43 -6.16
N TRP A 153 6.25 11.48 -6.52
CA TRP A 153 7.60 11.71 -5.97
C TRP A 153 7.58 11.98 -4.46
N LEU A 154 6.58 12.74 -3.99
CA LEU A 154 6.39 12.91 -2.55
C LEU A 154 6.13 11.57 -1.85
N ALA A 155 5.27 10.71 -2.43
CA ALA A 155 5.00 9.37 -1.90
C ALA A 155 6.27 8.50 -1.90
N VAL A 156 7.13 8.58 -2.92
CA VAL A 156 8.42 7.90 -2.97
C VAL A 156 9.34 8.37 -1.83
N VAL A 157 9.49 9.68 -1.62
CA VAL A 157 10.31 10.23 -0.53
C VAL A 157 9.82 9.74 0.83
N ILE A 158 8.51 9.83 1.09
CA ILE A 158 7.92 9.33 2.33
C ILE A 158 8.13 7.82 2.48
N THR A 159 8.06 7.07 1.38
CA THR A 159 8.30 5.62 1.34
C THR A 159 9.72 5.26 1.76
N VAL A 160 10.71 5.97 1.22
CA VAL A 160 12.12 5.77 1.57
C VAL A 160 12.36 6.13 3.04
N VAL A 161 11.90 7.29 3.50
CA VAL A 161 12.05 7.74 4.90
C VAL A 161 11.39 6.75 5.87
N SER A 162 10.19 6.28 5.54
CA SER A 162 9.46 5.29 6.33
C SER A 162 10.19 3.93 6.34
N GLY A 163 10.68 3.47 5.20
CA GLY A 163 11.44 2.22 5.09
C GLY A 163 12.72 2.23 5.91
N TRP A 164 13.45 3.34 5.89
CA TRP A 164 14.64 3.53 6.71
C TRP A 164 14.35 3.44 8.22
N GLY A 165 13.24 4.01 8.66
CA GLY A 165 12.78 3.89 10.05
C GLY A 165 12.54 2.44 10.47
N TYR A 166 11.92 1.63 9.60
CA TYR A 166 11.71 0.20 9.86
C TYR A 166 13.01 -0.60 9.88
N LEU A 167 13.93 -0.33 8.95
CA LEU A 167 15.25 -1.00 8.93
C LEU A 167 16.04 -0.72 10.20
N ARG A 168 16.11 0.55 10.64
CA ARG A 168 16.77 0.91 11.90
C ARG A 168 16.17 0.19 13.11
N ALA A 169 14.83 0.16 13.19
CA ALA A 169 14.14 -0.54 14.27
C ALA A 169 14.50 -2.04 14.28
N PHE A 170 14.55 -2.67 13.11
CA PHE A 170 14.93 -4.08 12.97
C PHE A 170 16.39 -4.35 13.39
N PHE A 171 17.37 -3.59 12.88
CA PHE A 171 18.77 -3.77 13.25
C PHE A 171 19.04 -3.53 14.74
N SER A 172 18.34 -2.57 15.35
CA SER A 172 18.42 -2.37 16.79
C SER A 172 17.90 -3.56 17.61
N HIS A 173 16.95 -4.33 17.04
CA HIS A 173 16.43 -5.55 17.64
C HIS A 173 17.47 -6.67 17.59
N LEU A 174 18.10 -6.88 16.43
CA LEU A 174 19.14 -7.89 16.25
C LEU A 174 20.34 -7.67 17.19
N GLN A 175 20.78 -6.42 17.37
CA GLN A 175 21.86 -6.09 18.30
C GLN A 175 21.53 -6.47 19.75
N ARG A 176 20.28 -6.26 20.18
CA ARG A 176 19.83 -6.65 21.52
C ARG A 176 19.72 -8.17 21.69
N ALA A 177 19.25 -8.87 20.67
CA ALA A 177 19.19 -10.34 20.68
C ALA A 177 20.59 -10.97 20.76
N SER A 178 21.55 -10.47 19.97
CA SER A 178 22.94 -10.94 19.99
C SER A 178 23.67 -10.66 21.31
N SER A 179 23.27 -9.64 22.08
CA SER A 179 23.85 -9.33 23.40
C SER A 179 23.36 -10.23 24.54
N ARG A 180 22.34 -11.06 24.30
CA ARG A 180 21.74 -11.97 25.30
C ARG A 180 22.11 -13.44 25.08
N ALA A 181 22.76 -13.77 23.98
CA ALA A 181 23.29 -15.09 23.65
C ALA A 181 24.76 -15.18 24.06
#